data_AF-A0A3C0WDK5-F1
#
_entry.id   AF-A0A3C0WDK5-F1
#
_cell.length_a   1.000
_cell.length_b   1.000
_cell.length_c   1.000
_cell.angle_alpha   90.00
_cell.angle_beta   90.00
_cell.angle_gamma   90.00
#
_symmetry.space_group_name_H-M   'P 1'
#
loop_
_entity.id
_entity.type
_entity.pdbx_description
1 polymer ?
#
loop_
_entity_poly.entity_id
_entity_poly.type
_entity_poly.pdbx_seq_one_letter_code
_entity_poly.pdbx_strand_id
1 'polypeptide(L)'
;MTQDVNRRSFLGRSSVGVGAAALSSLIGADSIAKGLPAGSSDTPHHPPQVKRVIFLCMAGGPSHLESFDFKQELADRHGEPFP
;
A
#
# COMPACT_ATOMS: atom_id res chain seq x y z
N MET A 1 47.15 24.24 11.18
CA MET A 1 45.75 24.19 11.67
C MET A 1 45.45 22.75 12.10
N THR A 2 46.13 22.29 13.15
CA THR A 2 45.98 20.94 13.72
C THR A 2 44.94 21.04 14.83
N GLN A 3 43.70 20.64 14.54
CA GLN A 3 42.68 20.55 15.59
C GLN A 3 42.93 19.26 16.37
N ASP A 4 43.30 19.39 17.64
CA ASP A 4 43.36 18.27 18.56
C ASP A 4 42.02 17.54 18.59
N VAL A 5 42.04 16.26 18.28
CA VAL A 5 40.84 15.41 18.21
C VAL A 5 40.38 15.14 19.64
N ASN A 6 39.53 16.01 20.17
CA ASN A 6 38.89 15.83 21.46
C ASN A 6 38.00 14.57 21.44
N ARG A 7 38.06 13.73 22.49
CA ARG A 7 37.28 12.49 22.63
C ARG A 7 35.79 12.68 22.33
N ARG A 8 35.21 13.80 22.77
CA ARG A 8 33.79 14.12 22.50
C ARG A 8 33.54 14.31 21.00
N SER A 9 34.42 15.03 20.31
CA SER A 9 34.30 15.28 18.87
C SER A 9 34.55 14.01 18.05
N PHE A 10 35.47 13.15 18.50
CA PHE A 10 35.72 11.85 17.88
C PHE A 10 34.51 10.92 18.00
N LEU A 11 34.01 10.69 19.22
CA LEU A 11 32.86 9.80 19.43
C LEU A 11 31.57 10.36 18.81
N GLY A 12 31.37 11.68 18.85
CA GLY A 12 30.23 12.34 18.22
C GLY A 12 30.23 12.20 16.69
N ARG A 13 31.39 12.28 16.03
CA ARG A 13 31.48 12.13 14.56
C ARG A 13 31.45 10.67 14.13
N SER A 14 32.14 9.78 14.84
CA SER A 14 32.20 8.36 14.49
C SER A 14 30.88 7.63 14.68
N SER A 15 30.08 8.01 15.69
CA SER A 15 28.76 7.41 15.94
C SER A 15 27.76 7.64 14.81
N VAL A 16 27.83 8.79 14.13
CA VAL A 16 26.98 9.08 12.96
C VAL A 16 27.31 8.12 11.80
N GLY A 17 28.59 7.88 11.53
CA GLY A 17 29.00 6.94 10.47
C GLY A 17 28.59 5.50 10.76
N VAL A 18 28.78 5.04 12.00
CA VAL A 18 28.37 3.69 12.43
C VAL A 18 26.84 3.55 12.41
N GLY A 19 26.11 4.58 12.86
CA GLY A 19 24.65 4.59 12.83
C GLY A 19 24.09 4.58 11.40
N ALA A 20 24.70 5.32 10.48
CA ALA A 20 24.32 5.30 9.07
C ALA A 20 24.57 3.93 8.42
N ALA A 21 25.69 3.28 8.74
CA ALA A 21 25.98 1.93 8.25
C ALA A 21 24.98 0.89 8.81
N ALA A 22 24.64 0.98 10.10
CA ALA A 22 23.62 0.13 10.71
C ALA A 22 22.24 0.35 10.08
N LEU A 23 21.82 1.61 9.89
CA LEU A 23 20.56 1.94 9.23
C LEU A 23 20.52 1.43 7.78
N SER A 24 21.63 1.56 7.05
CA SER A 24 21.76 1.03 5.69
C SER A 24 21.64 -0.50 5.63
N SER A 25 21.97 -1.21 6.72
CA SER A 25 21.77 -2.66 6.79
C SER A 25 20.33 -3.07 7.14
N LEU A 26 19.60 -2.19 7.83
CA LEU A 26 18.20 -2.39 8.23
C LEU A 26 17.21 -2.01 7.11
N ILE A 27 17.53 -0.97 6.34
CA ILE A 27 16.80 -0.63 5.10
C ILE A 27 17.20 -1.68 4.07
N GLY A 28 16.43 -2.77 3.98
CA GLY A 28 16.70 -3.87 3.07
C GLY A 28 16.91 -3.38 1.64
N ALA A 29 17.83 -4.02 0.90
CA ALA A 29 18.15 -3.65 -0.49
C ALA A 29 16.90 -3.66 -1.41
N ASP A 30 15.92 -4.51 -1.12
CA ASP A 30 14.63 -4.58 -1.82
C ASP A 30 13.76 -3.33 -1.63
N SER A 31 13.88 -2.63 -0.51
CA SER A 31 13.12 -1.41 -0.21
C SER A 31 13.54 -0.24 -1.10
N ILE A 32 14.83 -0.17 -1.46
CA ILE A 32 15.39 0.87 -2.32
C ILE A 32 15.21 0.50 -3.80
N ALA A 33 15.40 -0.77 -4.16
CA ALA A 33 15.37 -1.24 -5.55
C ALA A 33 13.97 -1.21 -6.20
N LYS A 34 12.89 -1.33 -5.41
CA LYS A 34 11.53 -1.41 -5.94
C LYS A 34 10.83 -0.07 -6.16
N GLY A 35 11.43 1.07 -5.80
CA GLY A 35 10.78 2.39 -5.91
C GLY A 35 9.45 2.48 -5.15
N LEU A 36 9.21 1.54 -4.24
CA LEU A 36 8.01 1.47 -3.42
C LEU A 36 8.05 2.65 -2.44
N PRO A 37 6.99 3.45 -2.31
CA PRO A 37 6.94 4.46 -1.26
C PRO A 37 7.24 3.80 0.09
N ALA A 38 8.13 4.41 0.87
CA ALA A 38 8.49 3.91 2.19
C ALA A 38 7.21 3.72 3.03
N GLY A 39 6.77 2.46 3.18
CA GLY A 39 5.50 2.11 3.84
C GLY A 39 4.52 1.29 2.99
N SER A 40 4.69 1.17 1.68
CA SER A 40 3.90 0.23 0.86
C SER A 40 4.57 -1.14 0.84
N SER A 41 4.51 -1.87 1.95
CA SER A 41 4.52 -3.31 1.82
C SER A 41 3.22 -3.68 1.10
N ASP A 42 3.28 -4.00 -0.20
CA ASP A 42 2.12 -4.52 -0.96
C ASP A 42 1.47 -5.73 -0.26
N THR A 43 2.20 -6.35 0.66
CA THR A 43 1.73 -7.38 1.56
C THR A 43 1.30 -6.76 2.90
N PRO A 44 0.01 -6.86 3.27
CA PRO A 44 -0.42 -6.54 4.62
C PRO A 44 0.40 -7.36 5.63
N HIS A 45 0.83 -6.72 6.73
CA HIS A 45 1.63 -7.41 7.77
C HIS A 45 0.86 -8.57 8.44
N HIS A 46 -0.47 -8.58 8.29
CA HIS A 46 -1.35 -9.63 8.79
C HIS A 46 -2.09 -10.28 7.63
N PRO A 47 -2.33 -11.60 7.69
CA PRO A 47 -3.17 -12.25 6.71
C PRO A 47 -4.57 -11.62 6.74
N PRO A 48 -5.14 -11.20 5.60
CA PRO A 48 -6.48 -10.67 5.58
C PRO A 48 -7.47 -11.74 6.04
N GLN A 49 -8.28 -11.43 7.06
CA GLN A 49 -9.31 -12.33 7.58
C GLN A 49 -10.67 -11.60 7.59
N VAL A 50 -11.69 -12.23 7.01
CA VAL A 50 -13.07 -11.75 7.05
C VAL A 50 -13.95 -12.71 7.85
N LYS A 51 -14.78 -12.17 8.75
CA LYS A 51 -15.68 -12.96 9.59
C LYS A 51 -17.10 -13.06 9.04
N ARG A 52 -17.54 -12.05 8.28
CA ARG A 52 -18.91 -11.94 7.76
C ARG A 52 -18.87 -11.25 6.40
N VAL A 53 -19.64 -11.79 5.45
CA VAL A 53 -19.84 -11.21 4.12
C VAL A 53 -21.33 -10.95 3.97
N ILE A 54 -21.71 -9.72 3.64
CA ILE A 54 -23.10 -9.35 3.35
C ILE A 54 -23.20 -9.21 1.83
N PHE A 55 -23.97 -10.10 1.21
CA PHE A 55 -24.24 -10.08 -0.23
C PHE A 55 -25.69 -9.64 -0.46
N LEU A 56 -25.87 -8.50 -1.10
CA LEU A 56 -27.19 -7.92 -1.37
C LEU A 56 -27.51 -8.08 -2.86
N CYS A 57 -28.44 -8.98 -3.18
CA CYS A 57 -29.07 -9.05 -4.50
C CYS A 57 -30.28 -8.12 -4.52
N MET A 58 -30.08 -6.89 -4.99
CA MET A 58 -31.17 -5.95 -5.24
C MET A 58 -31.66 -6.12 -6.67
N ALA A 59 -32.96 -6.32 -6.85
CA ALA A 59 -33.56 -6.25 -8.18
C ALA A 59 -33.34 -4.82 -8.73
N GLY A 60 -32.66 -4.71 -9.87
CA GLY A 60 -32.38 -3.43 -10.54
C GLY A 60 -31.11 -2.69 -10.10
N GLY A 61 -30.28 -3.25 -9.20
CA GLY A 61 -28.97 -2.69 -8.89
C GLY A 61 -27.92 -3.07 -9.96
N PRO A 62 -27.08 -2.14 -10.44
CA PRO A 62 -26.02 -2.49 -11.40
C PRO A 62 -25.00 -3.40 -10.71
N SER A 63 -24.84 -4.62 -11.22
CA SER A 63 -23.76 -5.49 -10.76
C SER A 63 -22.41 -4.98 -11.30
N HIS A 64 -21.30 -5.38 -10.68
CA HIS A 64 -19.97 -5.05 -11.20
C HIS A 64 -19.76 -5.55 -12.64
N LEU A 65 -20.40 -6.66 -13.02
CA LEU A 65 -20.38 -7.16 -14.39
C LEU A 65 -21.26 -6.33 -15.34
N GLU A 66 -22.35 -5.77 -14.84
CA GLU A 66 -23.36 -5.05 -15.63
C GLU A 66 -23.05 -3.56 -15.78
N SER A 67 -22.16 -3.01 -14.95
CA SER A 67 -21.90 -1.55 -14.88
C SER A 67 -21.26 -0.99 -16.15
N PHE A 68 -20.63 -1.83 -16.96
CA PHE A 68 -19.93 -1.43 -18.19
C PHE A 68 -20.40 -2.17 -19.45
N ASP A 69 -21.44 -3.01 -19.34
CA ASP A 69 -22.03 -3.71 -20.48
C ASP A 69 -23.34 -3.01 -20.88
N PHE A 70 -23.29 -2.27 -21.98
CA PHE A 70 -24.47 -1.56 -22.47
C PHE A 70 -25.44 -2.53 -23.13
N LYS A 71 -26.52 -2.86 -22.42
CA LYS A 71 -27.59 -3.72 -22.92
C LYS A 71 -28.75 -2.88 -23.45
N GLN A 72 -28.88 -2.82 -24.77
CA GLN A 72 -29.96 -2.11 -25.46
C GLN A 72 -31.34 -2.56 -24.99
N GLU A 73 -31.52 -3.86 -24.75
CA GLU A 73 -32.78 -4.44 -24.27
C GLU A 73 -33.22 -3.88 -22.90
N LEU A 74 -32.28 -3.47 -22.04
CA LEU A 74 -32.61 -2.86 -20.74
C LEU A 74 -33.09 -1.41 -20.90
N ALA A 75 -32.60 -0.69 -21.92
CA ALA A 75 -33.08 0.64 -22.25
C ALA A 75 -34.51 0.58 -22.81
N ASP A 76 -34.79 -0.40 -23.66
CA ASP A 76 -36.12 -0.59 -24.28
C ASP A 76 -37.19 -0.96 -23.26
N ARG A 77 -36.83 -1.75 -22.23
CA ARG A 77 -37.75 -2.24 -21.19
C ARG A 77 -37.80 -1.36 -19.95
N HIS A 78 -37.27 -0.14 -20.03
CA HIS A 78 -37.25 0.80 -18.92
C HIS A 78 -38.68 1.18 -18.50
N GLY A 79 -39.04 0.87 -17.24
CA GLY A 79 -40.35 1.19 -16.67
C GLY A 79 -41.39 0.06 -16.79
N GLU A 80 -41.04 -1.08 -17.38
CA GLU A 80 -41.88 -2.28 -17.32
C GLU A 80 -41.85 -2.90 -15.91
N PRO A 81 -42.99 -3.42 -15.41
CA PRO A 81 -42.97 -4.19 -14.18
C PRO A 81 -42.09 -5.42 -14.34
N PHE A 82 -41.28 -5.69 -13.31
CA PHE A 82 -40.51 -6.92 -13.23
C PHE A 82 -41.47 -8.12 -13.24
N PRO A 83 -41.27 -9.15 -14.09
CA PRO A 83 -42.10 -10.36 -14.08
C PRO A 83 -41.99 -11.16 -12.77
#